data_AF-A0A3A5N1U7-F1
#
_entry.id   AF-A0A3A5N1U7-F1
#
_cell.length_a   1.000
_cell.length_b   1.000
_cell.length_c   1.000
_cell.angle_alpha   90.00
_cell.angle_beta   90.00
_cell.angle_gamma   90.00
#
_symmetry.space_group_name_H-M   'P 1'
#
loop_
_entity.id
_entity.type
_entity.pdbx_description
1 polymer ?
#
loop_
_entity_poly.entity_id
_entity_poly.type
_entity_poly.pdbx_seq_one_letter_code
_entity_poly.pdbx_strand_id
1 'polypeptide(L)'
;MLNGMSAIKGRARRPENTPTVLFQARVNSAIREEVNAAATASGVSSGMYLEALLRMTLEAEGQLPVLDLFPPRQEELHIPAA
;
A
#
# COMPACT_ATOMS: atom_id res chain seq x y z
N MET A 1 15.83 7.29 21.06
CA MET A 1 14.72 6.68 21.84
C MET A 1 13.52 6.61 20.92
N LEU A 2 13.14 5.40 20.46
CA LEU A 2 12.01 5.24 19.53
C LEU A 2 10.73 5.06 20.34
N ASN A 3 9.80 6.02 20.19
CA ASN A 3 8.49 6.04 20.84
C ASN A 3 7.76 4.71 20.64
N GLY A 4 7.29 4.13 21.76
CA GLY A 4 6.39 2.99 21.74
C GLY A 4 5.12 3.33 20.97
N MET A 5 4.69 2.40 20.11
CA MET A 5 3.39 2.46 19.47
C MET A 5 2.32 2.42 20.56
N SER A 6 1.83 3.60 20.94
CA SER A 6 0.63 3.73 21.75
C SER A 6 -0.48 2.97 21.05
N ALA A 7 -0.98 1.91 21.69
CA ALA A 7 -2.18 1.23 21.24
C ALA A 7 -3.33 2.25 21.31
N ILE A 8 -3.67 2.84 20.16
CA ILE A 8 -4.78 3.80 20.06
C ILE A 8 -6.05 3.08 20.55
N LYS A 9 -6.52 3.48 21.73
CA LYS A 9 -7.73 2.94 22.37
C LYS A 9 -8.91 3.18 21.42
N GLY A 10 -9.61 2.11 21.03
CA GLY A 10 -10.77 2.18 20.14
C GLY A 10 -10.51 1.91 18.65
N ARG A 11 -9.27 1.61 18.23
CA ARG A 11 -9.00 1.18 16.85
C ARG A 11 -9.73 -0.13 16.56
N ALA A 12 -10.51 -0.18 15.47
CA ALA A 12 -11.14 -1.41 15.01
C ALA A 12 -10.06 -2.48 14.81
N ARG A 13 -10.32 -3.69 15.29
CA ARG A 13 -9.43 -4.85 15.13
C ARG A 13 -10.05 -5.84 14.18
N ARG A 14 -9.20 -6.58 13.46
CA ARG A 14 -9.67 -7.76 12.72
C ARG A 14 -10.21 -8.79 13.72
N PRO A 15 -11.21 -9.58 13.31
CA PRO A 15 -11.61 -10.76 14.07
C PRO A 15 -10.41 -11.68 14.31
N GLU A 16 -10.33 -12.22 15.52
CA GLU A 16 -9.32 -13.22 15.89
C GLU A 16 -9.35 -14.40 14.90
N ASN A 17 -8.17 -14.93 14.55
CA ASN A 17 -7.97 -16.04 13.60
C ASN A 17 -8.34 -15.77 12.13
N THR A 18 -8.52 -14.52 11.71
CA THR A 18 -8.63 -14.21 10.27
C THR A 18 -7.29 -14.52 9.57
N PRO A 19 -7.22 -15.43 8.59
CA PRO A 19 -5.98 -15.70 7.88
C PRO A 19 -5.55 -14.47 7.09
N THR A 20 -4.36 -13.96 7.39
CA THR A 20 -3.78 -12.80 6.70
C THR A 20 -2.39 -13.11 6.20
N VAL A 21 -2.07 -12.62 5.01
CA VAL A 21 -0.72 -12.67 4.44
C VAL A 21 -0.08 -11.29 4.48
N LEU A 22 1.24 -11.26 4.62
CA LEU A 22 2.00 -10.01 4.64
C LEU A 22 2.16 -9.48 3.21
N PHE A 23 1.66 -8.28 2.95
CA PHE A 23 1.86 -7.56 1.69
C PHE A 23 2.77 -6.35 1.92
N GLN A 24 4.03 -6.43 1.50
CA GLN A 24 5.02 -5.39 1.71
C GLN A 24 5.33 -4.67 0.40
N ALA A 25 5.37 -3.34 0.44
CA ALA A 25 5.80 -2.50 -0.66
C ALA A 25 6.69 -1.36 -0.15
N ARG A 26 7.60 -0.89 -1.01
CA ARG A 26 8.30 0.39 -0.80
C ARG A 26 7.51 1.50 -1.47
N VAL A 27 7.30 2.59 -0.75
CA VAL A 27 6.55 3.75 -1.24
C VAL A 27 7.30 5.02 -0.87
N ASN A 28 6.99 6.11 -1.58
CA ASN A 28 7.43 7.46 -1.20
C ASN A 28 6.96 7.79 0.23
N SER A 29 7.78 8.50 1.02
CA SER A 29 7.45 8.87 2.40
C SER A 29 6.17 9.71 2.50
N ALA A 30 5.92 10.62 1.55
CA ALA A 30 4.72 11.45 1.54
C ALA A 30 3.44 10.62 1.40
N ILE A 31 3.47 9.59 0.54
CA ILE A 31 2.34 8.65 0.39
C ILE A 31 2.10 7.86 1.67
N ARG A 32 3.19 7.42 2.33
CA ARG A 32 3.09 6.70 3.61
C ARG A 32 2.45 7.56 4.70
N GLU A 33 2.79 8.85 4.75
CA GLU A 33 2.22 9.79 5.72
C GLU A 33 0.72 9.98 5.49
N GLU A 34 0.31 10.19 4.24
CA GLU A 34 -1.10 10.34 3.87
C GLU A 34 -1.92 9.10 4.24
N VAL A 35 -1.44 7.90 3.90
CA VAL A 35 -2.09 6.63 4.26
C VAL A 35 -2.23 6.49 5.77
N ASN A 36 -1.21 6.86 6.55
CA ASN A 36 -1.27 6.77 8.00
C ASN A 36 -2.25 7.78 8.60
N ALA A 37 -2.30 9.01 8.08
CA ALA A 37 -3.24 10.03 8.49
C ALA A 37 -4.68 9.58 8.23
N ALA A 38 -4.97 9.11 7.01
CA ALA A 38 -6.29 8.61 6.63
C ALA A 38 -6.70 7.37 7.45
N ALA A 39 -5.80 6.41 7.65
CA ALA A 39 -6.08 5.25 8.49
C ALA A 39 -6.39 5.65 9.95
N THR A 40 -5.70 6.68 10.47
CA THR A 40 -5.93 7.20 11.82
C THR A 40 -7.27 7.89 11.93
N ALA A 41 -7.63 8.75 10.96
CA ALA A 41 -8.93 9.41 10.88
C ALA A 41 -10.08 8.39 10.77
N SER A 42 -9.86 7.30 10.04
CA SER A 42 -10.80 6.18 9.91
C SER A 42 -10.81 5.21 11.10
N GLY A 43 -9.95 5.41 12.11
CA GLY A 43 -9.90 4.54 13.29
C GLY A 43 -9.47 3.10 13.01
N VAL A 44 -8.71 2.86 11.93
CA VAL A 44 -8.24 1.53 11.49
C VAL A 44 -6.71 1.49 11.39
N SER A 45 -6.12 0.30 11.23
CA SER A 45 -4.69 0.18 10.91
C SER A 45 -4.43 0.52 9.44
N SER A 46 -3.21 0.94 9.11
CA SER A 46 -2.84 1.24 7.72
C SER A 46 -3.03 0.03 6.79
N GLY A 47 -2.81 -1.19 7.29
CA GLY A 47 -3.07 -2.41 6.52
C GLY A 47 -4.56 -2.67 6.27
N MET A 48 -5.44 -2.41 7.25
CA MET A 48 -6.90 -2.49 7.04
C MET A 48 -7.39 -1.39 6.08
N TYR A 49 -6.84 -0.18 6.21
CA TYR A 49 -7.15 0.92 5.31
C TYR A 49 -6.78 0.60 3.85
N LEU A 50 -5.54 0.12 3.62
CA LEU A 50 -5.10 -0.28 2.28
C LEU A 50 -5.91 -1.45 1.72
N GLU A 51 -6.23 -2.46 2.53
CA GLU A 51 -7.09 -3.55 2.07
C GLU A 51 -8.48 -3.06 1.69
N ALA A 52 -9.07 -2.14 2.47
CA ALA A 52 -10.36 -1.54 2.14
C ALA A 52 -10.30 -0.78 0.81
N LEU A 53 -9.26 0.02 0.56
CA LEU A 53 -9.07 0.71 -0.72
C LEU A 53 -8.97 -0.28 -1.89
N LEU A 54 -8.21 -1.36 -1.75
CA LEU A 54 -8.08 -2.38 -2.80
C LEU A 54 -9.42 -3.11 -3.04
N ARG A 55 -10.18 -3.40 -1.98
CA ARG A 55 -11.51 -4.00 -2.07
C ARG A 55 -12.49 -3.08 -2.78
N MET A 56 -12.49 -1.78 -2.45
CA MET A 56 -13.33 -0.79 -3.14
C MET A 56 -13.05 -0.76 -4.65
N THR A 57 -11.77 -0.81 -5.05
CA THR A 57 -11.41 -0.87 -6.48
C THR A 57 -11.87 -2.19 -7.12
N LEU A 58 -11.68 -3.33 -6.44
CA LEU A 58 -12.14 -4.64 -6.92
C LEU A 58 -13.67 -4.70 -7.07
N GLU A 59 -14.41 -4.13 -6.13
CA GLU A 59 -15.87 -4.07 -6.16
C GLU A 59 -16.38 -3.17 -7.29
N ALA A 60 -15.67 -2.07 -7.57
CA ALA A 60 -16.01 -1.15 -8.64
C ALA A 60 -15.70 -1.71 -10.04
N GLU A 61 -14.52 -2.31 -10.23
CA GLU A 61 -13.99 -2.67 -11.56
C GLU A 61 -14.01 -4.19 -11.83
N GLY A 62 -14.35 -5.01 -10.85
CA GLY A 62 -14.24 -6.48 -10.89
C GLY A 62 -12.81 -7.03 -10.81
N GLN A 63 -11.80 -6.17 -11.02
CA GLN A 63 -10.38 -6.50 -10.96
C GLN A 63 -9.55 -5.26 -10.59
N LEU A 64 -8.35 -5.45 -10.04
CA LEU A 64 -7.41 -4.34 -9.87
C LEU A 64 -6.84 -3.93 -11.24
N PRO A 65 -6.66 -2.64 -11.51
CA PRO A 65 -6.15 -2.17 -12.79
C PRO A 65 -4.70 -2.64 -13.01
N VAL A 66 -4.41 -3.06 -14.23
CA VAL A 66 -3.03 -3.27 -14.70
C VAL A 66 -2.46 -1.91 -15.07
N LEU A 67 -1.42 -1.48 -14.38
CA LEU A 67 -0.80 -0.17 -14.58
C LEU A 67 0.43 -0.30 -15.50
N ASP A 68 0.48 0.50 -16.56
CA ASP A 68 1.69 0.68 -17.37
C ASP A 68 2.54 1.82 -16.80
N LEU A 69 3.36 1.51 -15.79
CA LEU A 69 4.12 2.51 -15.02
C LEU A 69 5.52 2.78 -15.58
N PHE A 70 6.03 1.89 -16.43
CA PHE A 70 7.37 1.98 -16.99
C PHE A 70 7.34 1.51 -18.44
N PRO A 71 7.30 2.43 -19.42
CA PRO A 71 7.44 2.03 -20.81
C PRO A 71 8.77 1.28 -21.01
N PRO A 72 8.82 0.27 -21.89
CA PRO A 72 10.04 -0.48 -22.15
C PRO A 72 11.14 0.49 -22.58
N ARG A 73 12.27 0.41 -21.88
CA ARG A 73 13.46 1.20 -22.20
C ARG A 73 13.98 0.72 -23.55
N GLN A 74 13.83 1.53 -24.60
CA GLN A 74 14.50 1.29 -25.86
C GLN A 74 16.00 1.58 -25.66
N GLU A 75 16.76 0.57 -25.24
CA GLU A 75 18.22 0.62 -25.26
C GLU A 75 18.73 0.10 -26.61
N GLU A 76 18.77 0.96 -27.63
CA GLU A 76 19.74 0.78 -28.72
C GLU A 76 21.09 1.25 -28.20
N LEU A 77 21.84 0.31 -27.62
CA LEU A 77 23.26 0.51 -27.36
C LEU A 77 24.00 0.47 -28.70
N HIS A 78 24.18 1.64 -29.32
CA HIS A 78 25.22 1.82 -30.33
C HIS A 78 26.58 1.66 -29.65
N ILE A 79 27.10 0.43 -29.63
CA ILE A 79 28.50 0.19 -29.32
C ILE A 79 29.27 0.40 -30.63
N PRO A 80 30.03 1.50 -30.81
CA PRO A 80 30.95 1.61 -31.94
C PRO A 80 32.04 0.54 -31.77
N ALA A 81 32.23 -0.30 -32.79
CA ALA A 81 33.39 -1.17 -32.86
C ALA A 81 34.66 -0.31 -32.91
N ALA A 82 35.59 -0.55 -31.99
CA ALA A 82 36.93 0.03 -31.97
C ALA A 82 37.92 -0.86 -32.72
#